data_AF-A0A8J5TDQ4-F1
#
_entry.id   AF-A0A8J5TDQ4-F1
#
_cell.length_a   1.000
_cell.length_b   1.000
_cell.length_c   1.000
_cell.angle_alpha   90.00
_cell.angle_beta   90.00
_cell.angle_gamma   90.00
#
_symmetry.space_group_name_H-M   'P 1'
#
loop_
_entity.id
_entity.type
_entity.pdbx_description
1 polymer ?
#
loop_
_entity_poly.entity_id
_entity_poly.type
_entity_poly.pdbx_seq_one_letter_code
_entity_poly.pdbx_strand_id
1 'polypeptide(L)'
;MFLEKRIYVGRGMHESSVSLFKYTIFWILLLFSKFAFSYFVQIKPLIKPTKDIMSVHNIRYGWHEFFPNASYNIGAIMSLWAPVLLVYLMDTQIWYAIFSTISGGVSGALGRLGEIRTLGMLRSRFHSLPGAFNTFLVPSDKRRNRRFSLSKRFAEISPNKRTEAAKFAQLWNEVICSYREEDLISDKEMDLLVVPYSSDPSLKLMQWPLFLLASKIPIALDMAAQFRPRDSDLWKRICADEYMKCAVLECYESFKLVLNLLVVGENEKRYLLIFMLFPFMCLYNRKC
;
A
#
# COMPACT_ATOMS: atom_id res chain seq x y z
N MET A 1 -33.59 -12.46 6.85
CA MET A 1 -32.58 -11.40 7.07
C MET A 1 -31.21 -11.95 6.70
N PHE A 2 -30.92 -12.05 5.40
CA PHE A 2 -29.59 -12.35 4.88
C PHE A 2 -29.27 -11.24 3.89
N LEU A 3 -28.51 -10.25 4.34
CA LEU A 3 -28.01 -9.17 3.51
C LEU A 3 -26.85 -9.72 2.68
N GLU A 4 -27.17 -10.22 1.50
CA GLU A 4 -26.19 -10.48 0.47
C GLU A 4 -25.67 -9.13 -0.05
N LYS A 5 -24.55 -8.66 0.52
CA LYS A 5 -23.77 -7.55 -0.03
C LYS A 5 -23.29 -8.01 -1.41
N ARG A 6 -24.04 -7.64 -2.47
CA ARG A 6 -23.58 -7.77 -3.85
C ARG A 6 -22.35 -6.91 -4.02
N ILE A 7 -21.18 -7.52 -3.86
CA ILE A 7 -19.91 -6.92 -4.24
C ILE A 7 -20.02 -6.57 -5.71
N TYR A 8 -19.93 -5.27 -6.01
CA TYR A 8 -20.00 -4.72 -7.36
C TYR A 8 -18.72 -5.12 -8.10
N VAL A 9 -18.69 -6.35 -8.61
CA VAL A 9 -17.60 -6.83 -9.46
C VAL A 9 -17.74 -6.11 -10.79
N GLY A 10 -16.86 -5.15 -11.06
CA GLY A 10 -16.88 -4.34 -12.27
C GLY A 10 -16.92 -5.20 -13.53
N ARG A 11 -17.64 -4.74 -14.56
CA ARG A 11 -17.65 -5.36 -15.89
C ARG A 11 -16.21 -5.59 -16.38
N GLY A 12 -15.78 -6.85 -16.47
CA GLY A 12 -14.44 -7.23 -16.91
C GLY A 12 -13.50 -7.76 -15.83
N MET A 13 -13.92 -7.84 -14.56
CA MET A 13 -13.20 -8.56 -13.50
C MET A 13 -13.41 -10.08 -13.60
N HIS A 14 -13.18 -10.67 -14.78
CA HIS A 14 -13.05 -12.12 -14.82
C HIS A 14 -11.68 -12.47 -14.23
N GLU A 15 -11.69 -13.17 -13.08
CA GLU A 15 -10.47 -13.67 -12.47
C GLU A 15 -9.71 -14.47 -13.53
N SER A 16 -8.45 -14.14 -13.75
CA SER A 16 -7.69 -14.76 -14.85
C SER A 16 -7.67 -16.28 -14.66
N SER A 17 -7.82 -17.06 -15.73
CA SER A 17 -7.76 -18.53 -15.64
C SER A 17 -6.46 -19.01 -14.99
N VAL A 18 -5.40 -18.21 -15.08
CA VAL A 18 -4.10 -18.42 -14.44
C VAL A 18 -4.18 -18.28 -12.92
N SER A 19 -4.91 -17.28 -12.40
CA SER A 19 -5.12 -17.11 -10.95
C SER A 19 -5.89 -18.30 -10.38
N LEU A 20 -6.95 -18.74 -11.05
CA LEU A 20 -7.73 -19.92 -10.66
C LEU A 20 -6.86 -21.17 -10.65
N PHE A 21 -6.03 -21.36 -11.67
CA PHE A 21 -5.12 -22.50 -11.74
C PHE A 21 -4.10 -22.51 -10.60
N LYS A 22 -3.48 -21.36 -10.29
CA LYS A 22 -2.57 -21.21 -9.15
C LYS A 22 -3.24 -21.57 -7.82
N TYR A 23 -4.47 -21.10 -7.63
CA TYR A 23 -5.27 -21.39 -6.44
C TYR A 23 -5.59 -22.89 -6.33
N THR A 24 -5.99 -23.52 -7.43
CA THR A 24 -6.28 -24.96 -7.46
C THR A 24 -5.04 -25.79 -7.13
N ILE A 25 -3.87 -25.45 -7.70
CA ILE A 25 -2.60 -26.14 -7.38
C ILE A 25 -2.27 -26.00 -5.90
N PHE A 26 -2.43 -24.80 -5.33
CA PHE A 26 -2.18 -24.56 -3.91
C PHE A 26 -2.97 -25.53 -3.03
N TRP A 27 -4.27 -25.66 -3.26
CA TRP A 27 -5.12 -26.56 -2.48
C TRP A 27 -4.82 -28.04 -2.71
N ILE A 28 -4.57 -28.45 -3.96
CA ILE A 28 -4.21 -29.84 -4.26
C ILE A 28 -2.94 -30.22 -3.50
N LEU A 29 -1.91 -29.36 -3.53
CA LEU A 29 -0.63 -29.65 -2.92
C LEU A 29 -0.71 -29.64 -1.38
N LEU A 30 -1.47 -28.70 -0.80
CA LEU A 30 -1.77 -28.66 0.63
C LEU A 30 -2.52 -29.92 1.09
N LEU A 31 -3.62 -30.27 0.42
CA LEU A 31 -4.44 -31.42 0.81
C LEU A 31 -3.69 -32.74 0.62
N PHE A 32 -2.94 -32.88 -0.47
CA PHE A 32 -2.15 -34.09 -0.75
C PHE A 32 -1.05 -34.29 0.29
N SER A 33 -0.26 -33.26 0.59
CA SER A 33 0.81 -33.35 1.59
C SER A 33 0.25 -33.61 3.00
N LYS A 34 -0.84 -32.92 3.38
CA LYS A 34 -1.52 -33.14 4.65
C LYS A 34 -2.07 -34.55 4.77
N PHE A 35 -2.71 -35.05 3.71
CA PHE A 35 -3.25 -36.41 3.66
C PHE A 35 -2.13 -37.44 3.79
N ALA A 36 -1.03 -37.27 3.06
CA ALA A 36 0.13 -38.15 3.14
C ALA A 36 0.71 -38.19 4.56
N PHE A 37 0.96 -37.03 5.19
CA PHE A 37 1.47 -36.95 6.56
C PHE A 37 0.52 -37.62 7.57
N SER A 38 -0.78 -37.29 7.48
CA SER A 38 -1.81 -37.87 8.37
C SER A 38 -1.93 -39.38 8.16
N TYR A 39 -1.78 -39.86 6.94
CA TYR A 39 -1.81 -41.29 6.65
C TYR A 39 -0.66 -42.04 7.33
N PHE A 40 0.56 -41.52 7.24
CA PHE A 40 1.74 -42.17 7.83
C PHE A 40 1.73 -42.11 9.36
N VAL A 41 1.35 -40.97 9.95
CA VAL A 41 1.45 -40.73 11.41
C VAL A 41 0.21 -41.22 12.15
N GLN A 42 -0.99 -41.04 11.60
CA GLN A 42 -2.25 -41.33 12.32
C GLN A 42 -2.91 -42.61 11.80
N ILE A 43 -3.17 -42.71 10.49
CA ILE A 43 -3.99 -43.81 9.95
C ILE A 43 -3.25 -45.15 10.03
N LYS A 44 -1.99 -45.20 9.55
CA LYS A 44 -1.20 -46.44 9.50
C LYS A 44 -1.09 -47.16 10.86
N PRO A 45 -0.76 -46.49 11.99
CA PRO A 45 -0.72 -47.16 13.29
C PRO A 45 -2.12 -47.54 13.82
N LEU A 46 -3.19 -46.85 13.41
CA LEU A 46 -4.57 -47.16 13.87
C LEU A 46 -5.19 -48.38 13.17
N ILE A 47 -4.70 -48.79 11.99
CA ILE A 47 -5.27 -49.92 11.24
C ILE A 47 -5.19 -51.22 12.03
N LYS A 48 -4.04 -51.49 12.66
CA LYS A 48 -3.82 -52.72 13.45
C LYS A 48 -4.78 -52.84 14.64
N PRO A 49 -4.86 -51.87 15.58
CA PRO A 49 -5.80 -51.94 16.70
C PRO A 49 -7.27 -51.92 16.23
N THR A 50 -7.60 -51.22 15.14
CA THR A 50 -8.96 -51.27 14.57
C THR A 50 -9.33 -52.68 14.09
N LYS A 51 -8.41 -53.37 13.41
CA LYS A 51 -8.61 -54.75 12.95
C LYS A 51 -8.71 -55.74 14.11
N ASP A 52 -7.89 -55.56 15.14
CA ASP A 52 -7.90 -56.39 16.35
C ASP A 52 -9.25 -56.25 17.07
N ILE A 53 -9.74 -55.02 17.28
CA ILE A 53 -11.06 -54.76 17.90
C ILE A 53 -12.22 -55.33 17.07
N MET A 54 -12.14 -55.27 15.74
CA MET A 54 -13.18 -55.80 14.85
C MET A 54 -13.19 -57.35 14.83
N SER A 55 -12.05 -57.99 15.10
CA SER A 55 -11.95 -59.46 15.09
C SER A 55 -12.58 -60.12 16.32
N VAL A 56 -12.74 -59.39 17.43
CA VAL A 56 -13.32 -59.94 18.65
C VAL A 56 -14.84 -59.94 18.55
N HIS A 57 -15.41 -61.15 18.51
CA HIS A 57 -16.84 -61.37 18.54
C HIS A 57 -17.20 -61.91 19.93
N ASN A 58 -18.36 -61.49 20.48
CA ASN A 58 -18.92 -61.97 21.76
C ASN A 58 -18.34 -61.35 23.06
N ILE A 59 -18.38 -60.02 23.19
CA ILE A 59 -17.95 -59.29 24.40
C ILE A 59 -19.18 -58.80 25.19
N ARG A 60 -19.27 -59.11 26.50
CA ARG A 60 -20.20 -58.43 27.43
C ARG A 60 -19.51 -57.19 28.00
N TYR A 61 -19.93 -56.01 27.56
CA TYR A 61 -19.42 -54.75 28.09
C TYR A 61 -20.04 -54.46 29.47
N GLY A 62 -19.20 -54.24 30.49
CA GLY A 62 -19.65 -53.87 31.85
C GLY A 62 -19.76 -52.36 32.10
N TRP A 63 -19.59 -51.53 31.07
CA TRP A 63 -19.67 -50.06 31.15
C TRP A 63 -21.09 -49.57 30.82
N HIS A 64 -21.43 -48.35 31.25
CA HIS A 64 -22.71 -47.69 30.94
C HIS A 64 -22.99 -47.72 29.43
N GLU A 65 -24.05 -48.42 29.02
CA GLU A 65 -24.47 -48.56 27.64
C GLU A 65 -24.94 -47.22 27.08
N PHE A 66 -24.02 -46.39 26.57
CA PHE A 66 -24.40 -45.25 25.74
C PHE A 66 -25.07 -45.70 24.42
N PHE A 67 -24.86 -46.96 24.00
CA PHE A 67 -25.46 -47.56 22.81
C PHE A 67 -25.89 -49.03 23.07
N PRO A 68 -27.07 -49.26 23.67
CA PRO A 68 -27.50 -50.58 24.17
C PRO A 68 -27.82 -51.64 23.09
N ASN A 69 -27.74 -51.31 21.79
CA ASN A 69 -28.13 -52.22 20.69
C ASN A 69 -27.08 -52.32 19.56
N ALA A 70 -25.81 -51.96 19.80
CA ALA A 70 -24.77 -52.06 18.77
C ALA A 70 -24.25 -53.50 18.65
N SER A 71 -24.69 -54.23 17.62
CA SER A 71 -24.32 -55.61 17.30
C SER A 71 -22.86 -55.81 16.85
N TYR A 72 -22.15 -54.71 16.61
CA TYR A 72 -20.74 -54.67 16.24
C TYR A 72 -20.02 -53.70 17.19
N ASN A 73 -18.72 -53.89 17.42
CA ASN A 73 -17.86 -53.07 18.31
C ASN A 73 -17.67 -51.60 17.83
N ILE A 74 -18.68 -51.01 17.18
CA ILE A 74 -18.75 -49.68 16.57
C ILE A 74 -18.46 -48.58 17.59
N GLY A 75 -19.00 -48.69 18.81
CA GLY A 75 -18.74 -47.68 19.86
C GLY A 75 -17.27 -47.59 20.26
N ALA A 76 -16.58 -48.75 20.33
CA ALA A 76 -15.15 -48.80 20.63
C ALA A 76 -14.31 -48.24 19.47
N ILE A 77 -14.68 -48.57 18.23
CA ILE A 77 -14.03 -48.02 17.03
C ILE A 77 -14.24 -46.50 16.96
N MET A 78 -15.45 -46.01 17.22
CA MET A 78 -15.76 -44.58 17.22
C MET A 78 -14.96 -43.84 18.30
N SER A 79 -14.84 -44.42 19.49
CA SER A 79 -14.02 -43.84 20.58
C SER A 79 -12.53 -43.82 20.25
N LEU A 80 -12.04 -44.78 19.46
CA LEU A 80 -10.66 -44.80 18.97
C LEU A 80 -10.42 -43.73 17.88
N TRP A 81 -11.37 -43.55 16.96
CA TRP A 81 -11.21 -42.66 15.79
C TRP A 81 -11.59 -41.21 16.06
N ALA A 82 -12.53 -40.92 16.95
CA ALA A 82 -13.04 -39.55 17.19
C ALA A 82 -11.95 -38.57 17.67
N PRO A 83 -11.07 -38.91 18.63
CA PRO A 83 -9.96 -38.04 19.01
C PRO A 83 -8.98 -37.78 17.85
N VAL A 84 -8.71 -38.80 17.05
CA VAL A 84 -7.79 -38.70 15.89
C VAL A 84 -8.37 -37.79 14.80
N LEU A 85 -9.67 -37.91 14.53
CA LEU A 85 -10.36 -37.02 13.59
C LEU A 85 -10.36 -35.56 14.09
N LEU A 86 -10.57 -35.33 15.39
CA LEU A 86 -10.49 -33.99 15.96
C LEU A 86 -9.09 -33.38 15.81
N VAL A 87 -8.04 -34.15 16.11
CA VAL A 87 -6.65 -33.71 15.88
C VAL A 87 -6.41 -33.43 14.40
N TYR A 88 -6.90 -34.29 13.50
CA TYR A 88 -6.81 -34.07 12.05
C TYR A 88 -7.46 -32.75 11.60
N LEU A 89 -8.61 -32.38 12.17
CA LEU A 89 -9.30 -31.12 11.86
C LEU A 89 -8.54 -29.92 12.43
N MET A 90 -8.05 -29.99 13.68
CA MET A 90 -7.27 -28.90 14.28
C MET A 90 -5.96 -28.64 13.52
N ASP A 91 -5.28 -29.71 13.09
CA ASP A 91 -4.00 -29.61 12.37
C ASP A 91 -4.13 -29.01 10.96
N THR A 92 -5.36 -28.94 10.40
CA THR A 92 -5.58 -28.25 9.10
C THR A 92 -5.15 -26.78 9.13
N GLN A 93 -5.30 -26.13 10.28
CA GLN A 93 -4.93 -24.72 10.45
C GLN A 93 -3.41 -24.54 10.38
N ILE A 94 -2.66 -25.45 10.99
CA ILE A 94 -1.19 -25.42 11.00
C ILE A 94 -0.66 -25.67 9.59
N TRP A 95 -1.17 -26.70 8.91
CA TRP A 95 -0.81 -26.98 7.51
C TRP A 95 -1.13 -25.82 6.58
N TYR A 96 -2.30 -25.19 6.76
CA TYR A 96 -2.65 -24.00 5.99
C TYR A 96 -1.69 -22.84 6.25
N ALA A 97 -1.32 -22.57 7.51
CA ALA A 97 -0.40 -21.50 7.86
C ALA A 97 1.00 -21.68 7.25
N ILE A 98 1.52 -22.92 7.23
CA ILE A 98 2.82 -23.23 6.61
C ILE A 98 2.76 -22.98 5.11
N PHE A 99 1.76 -23.52 4.42
CA PHE A 99 1.62 -23.36 2.97
C PHE A 99 1.34 -21.93 2.54
N SER A 100 0.48 -21.21 3.27
CA SER A 100 0.16 -19.82 2.97
C SER A 100 1.38 -18.91 3.18
N THR A 101 2.22 -19.19 4.18
CA THR A 101 3.47 -18.46 4.40
C THR A 101 4.46 -18.69 3.25
N ILE A 102 4.65 -19.93 2.81
CA ILE A 102 5.55 -20.24 1.69
C ILE A 102 5.03 -19.63 0.38
N SER A 103 3.75 -19.86 0.05
CA SER A 103 3.14 -19.35 -1.19
C SER A 103 3.07 -17.82 -1.20
N GLY A 104 2.72 -17.20 -0.07
CA GLY A 104 2.72 -15.76 0.13
C GLY A 104 4.14 -15.18 0.04
N GLY A 105 5.14 -15.85 0.62
CA GLY A 105 6.54 -15.46 0.53
C GLY A 105 7.08 -15.51 -0.90
N VAL A 106 6.82 -16.59 -1.64
CA VAL A 106 7.21 -16.72 -3.06
C VAL A 106 6.50 -15.69 -3.92
N SER A 107 5.19 -15.51 -3.74
CA SER A 107 4.41 -14.52 -4.49
C SER A 107 4.86 -13.09 -4.19
N GLY A 108 5.18 -12.81 -2.92
CA GLY A 108 5.75 -11.53 -2.49
C GLY A 108 7.12 -11.26 -3.12
N ALA A 109 8.00 -12.25 -3.13
CA ALA A 109 9.31 -12.14 -3.77
C ALA A 109 9.20 -11.93 -5.29
N LEU A 110 8.35 -12.69 -5.98
CA LEU A 110 8.11 -12.55 -7.42
C LEU A 110 7.45 -11.22 -7.78
N GLY A 111 6.54 -10.74 -6.94
CA GLY A 111 5.89 -9.44 -7.10
C GLY A 111 6.78 -8.25 -6.69
N ARG A 112 8.03 -8.50 -6.30
CA ARG A 112 8.95 -7.49 -5.74
C ARG A 112 8.29 -6.69 -4.60
N LEU A 113 7.36 -7.31 -3.86
CA LEU A 113 6.76 -6.71 -2.68
C LEU A 113 7.88 -6.50 -1.65
N GLY A 114 8.09 -5.25 -1.27
CA GLY A 114 9.23 -4.83 -0.48
C GLY A 114 10.48 -4.48 -1.30
N GLU A 115 10.39 -4.09 -2.58
CA GLU A 115 11.48 -3.37 -3.26
C GLU A 115 11.71 -1.99 -2.61
N ILE A 116 10.64 -1.37 -2.09
CA ILE A 116 10.70 -0.10 -1.37
C ILE A 116 10.53 -0.39 0.12
N ARG A 117 11.63 -0.68 0.82
CA ARG A 117 11.63 -0.96 2.27
C ARG A 117 11.94 0.24 3.16
N THR A 118 12.42 1.33 2.57
CA THR A 118 12.90 2.48 3.35
C THR A 118 12.24 3.76 2.86
N LEU A 119 12.02 4.68 3.79
CA LEU A 119 11.54 6.03 3.49
C LEU A 119 12.44 6.74 2.46
N GLY A 120 13.75 6.47 2.47
CA GLY A 120 14.68 6.98 1.46
C GLY A 120 14.40 6.45 0.05
N MET A 121 14.15 5.14 -0.10
CA MET A 121 13.76 4.56 -1.39
C MET A 121 12.38 5.07 -1.84
N LEU A 122 11.42 5.17 -0.92
CA LEU A 122 10.09 5.73 -1.20
C LEU A 122 10.23 7.16 -1.71
N ARG A 123 10.94 8.02 -0.99
CA ARG A 123 11.20 9.42 -1.35
C ARG A 123 11.81 9.55 -2.74
N SER A 124 12.81 8.75 -3.08
CA SER A 124 13.46 8.80 -4.40
C SER A 124 12.55 8.41 -5.56
N ARG A 125 11.61 7.48 -5.33
CA ARG A 125 10.70 6.95 -6.36
C ARG A 125 9.36 7.68 -6.38
N PHE A 126 9.03 8.42 -5.32
CA PHE A 126 7.76 9.13 -5.17
C PHE A 126 7.53 10.13 -6.30
N HIS A 127 8.59 10.76 -6.82
CA HIS A 127 8.47 11.69 -7.96
C HIS A 127 7.89 11.01 -9.21
N SER A 128 8.29 9.77 -9.48
CA SER A 128 7.81 8.99 -10.62
C SER A 128 6.45 8.34 -10.40
N LEU A 129 5.99 8.28 -9.13
CA LEU A 129 4.78 7.56 -8.73
C LEU A 129 3.50 8.17 -9.32
N PRO A 130 3.24 9.49 -9.25
CA PRO A 130 2.08 10.12 -9.89
C PRO A 130 2.04 9.88 -11.41
N GLY A 131 3.21 9.89 -12.06
CA GLY A 131 3.32 9.65 -13.50
C GLY A 131 2.97 8.22 -13.89
N ALA A 132 3.54 7.23 -13.20
CA ALA A 132 3.21 5.83 -13.38
C ALA A 132 1.72 5.58 -13.08
N PHE A 133 1.23 6.12 -11.98
CA PHE A 133 -0.15 6.00 -11.54
C PHE A 133 -1.13 6.47 -12.62
N ASN A 134 -0.92 7.68 -13.16
CA ASN A 134 -1.75 8.22 -14.21
C ASN A 134 -1.70 7.37 -15.50
N THR A 135 -0.55 6.77 -15.83
CA THR A 135 -0.44 5.89 -17.01
C THR A 135 -1.18 4.56 -16.88
N PHE A 136 -1.33 4.02 -15.67
CA PHE A 136 -1.94 2.71 -15.44
C PHE A 136 -3.40 2.76 -14.99
N LEU A 137 -3.81 3.78 -14.22
CA LEU A 137 -5.13 3.83 -13.59
C LEU A 137 -6.08 4.88 -14.17
N VAL A 138 -5.58 5.92 -14.84
CA VAL A 138 -6.45 6.88 -15.53
C VAL A 138 -6.54 6.44 -16.99
N PRO A 139 -7.74 6.07 -17.50
CA PRO A 139 -7.91 5.83 -18.93
C PRO A 139 -7.57 7.13 -19.65
N SER A 140 -6.44 7.16 -20.35
CA SER A 140 -6.18 8.26 -21.26
C SER A 140 -7.13 8.10 -22.45
N ASP A 141 -8.01 9.07 -22.68
CA ASP A 141 -8.85 9.16 -23.89
C ASP A 141 -8.04 9.15 -25.21
N LYS A 142 -6.71 9.11 -25.12
CA LYS A 142 -5.77 8.99 -26.23
C LYS A 142 -5.73 7.60 -26.91
N ARG A 143 -6.69 6.70 -26.67
CA ARG A 143 -6.81 5.47 -27.50
C ARG A 143 -7.22 5.74 -28.95
N ARG A 144 -7.51 6.98 -29.37
CA ARG A 144 -7.89 7.30 -30.75
C ARG A 144 -6.79 7.85 -31.68
N ASN A 145 -5.62 8.26 -31.21
CA ASN A 145 -4.59 8.82 -32.11
C ASN A 145 -3.16 8.46 -31.68
N ARG A 146 -2.75 7.22 -31.95
CA ARG A 146 -1.33 6.87 -32.06
C ARG A 146 -0.83 7.31 -33.44
N ARG A 147 -0.31 8.53 -33.54
CA ARG A 147 0.72 8.86 -34.54
C ARG A 147 1.97 9.24 -33.78
N PHE A 148 3.05 8.52 -34.05
CA PHE A 148 4.38 8.72 -33.48
C PHE A 148 4.78 10.20 -33.52
N SER A 149 5.12 10.78 -32.35
CA SER A 149 5.81 12.06 -32.25
C SER A 149 6.88 11.95 -31.19
N LEU A 150 8.12 11.76 -31.65
CA LEU A 150 9.35 11.94 -30.89
C LEU A 150 9.68 13.43 -30.90
N SER A 151 9.23 14.17 -29.88
CA SER A 151 9.89 15.43 -29.52
C SER A 151 9.73 15.69 -28.02
N LYS A 152 10.73 15.23 -27.25
CA LYS A 152 11.07 15.79 -25.95
C LYS A 152 11.54 17.23 -26.19
N ARG A 153 10.67 18.21 -26.00
CA ARG A 153 11.05 19.62 -25.83
C ARG A 153 10.54 20.12 -24.48
N PHE A 154 11.35 20.99 -23.91
CA PHE A 154 11.37 21.42 -22.52
C PHE A 154 9.99 21.82 -21.97
N ALA A 155 9.79 21.50 -20.69
CA ALA A 155 8.52 21.54 -19.97
C ALA A 155 7.95 22.96 -19.83
N GLU A 156 7.07 23.32 -20.76
CA GLU A 156 5.97 24.24 -20.49
C GLU A 156 4.90 23.46 -19.69
N ILE A 157 4.49 24.00 -18.54
CA ILE A 157 3.57 23.33 -17.61
C ILE A 157 2.17 23.32 -18.24
N SER A 158 1.88 22.27 -19.00
CA SER A 158 0.55 22.04 -19.58
C SER A 158 -0.51 21.84 -18.48
N PRO A 159 -1.73 22.39 -18.64
CA PRO A 159 -2.85 22.20 -17.71
C PRO A 159 -3.22 20.73 -17.49
N ASN A 160 -2.79 19.84 -18.39
CA ASN A 160 -3.01 18.39 -18.28
C ASN A 160 -2.24 17.74 -17.11
N LYS A 161 -1.10 18.29 -16.67
CA LYS A 161 -0.34 17.73 -15.53
C LYS A 161 -0.99 18.05 -14.18
N ARG A 162 -1.71 19.18 -14.08
CA ARG A 162 -2.37 19.60 -12.84
C ARG A 162 -3.57 18.72 -12.52
N THR A 163 -4.36 18.38 -13.54
CA THR A 163 -5.50 17.44 -13.39
C THR A 163 -5.02 16.03 -13.06
N GLU A 164 -3.88 15.60 -13.60
CA GLU A 164 -3.25 14.31 -13.26
C GLU A 164 -2.75 14.28 -11.81
N ALA A 165 -2.08 15.35 -11.35
CA ALA A 165 -1.65 15.50 -9.97
C ALA A 165 -2.84 15.55 -8.99
N ALA A 166 -3.93 16.21 -9.37
CA ALA A 166 -5.15 16.28 -8.55
C ALA A 166 -5.80 14.90 -8.37
N LYS A 167 -5.90 14.12 -9.45
CA LYS A 167 -6.42 12.74 -9.39
C LYS A 167 -5.53 11.84 -8.55
N PHE A 168 -4.21 11.98 -8.67
CA PHE A 168 -3.27 11.27 -7.81
C PHE A 168 -3.44 11.64 -6.33
N ALA A 169 -3.51 12.93 -6.01
CA ALA A 169 -3.67 13.41 -4.64
C ALA A 169 -4.99 12.92 -4.01
N GLN A 170 -6.09 12.94 -4.77
CA GLN A 170 -7.37 12.39 -4.32
C GLN A 170 -7.24 10.92 -3.94
N LEU A 171 -6.72 10.08 -4.82
CA LEU A 171 -6.61 8.66 -4.51
C LEU A 171 -5.57 8.36 -3.43
N TRP A 172 -4.43 9.05 -3.46
CA TRP A 172 -3.41 8.91 -2.43
C TRP A 172 -3.99 9.22 -1.05
N ASN A 173 -4.73 10.31 -0.92
CA ASN A 173 -5.36 10.69 0.34
C ASN A 173 -6.40 9.64 0.78
N GLU A 174 -7.18 9.07 -0.15
CA GLU A 174 -8.08 7.94 0.18
C GLU A 174 -7.31 6.71 0.69
N VAL A 175 -6.17 6.36 0.07
CA VAL A 175 -5.32 5.25 0.54
C VAL A 175 -4.80 5.51 1.95
N ILE A 176 -4.35 6.73 2.25
CA ILE A 176 -3.88 7.10 3.58
C ILE A 176 -5.04 7.08 4.59
N CYS A 177 -6.24 7.56 4.22
CA CYS A 177 -7.42 7.46 5.06
C CYS A 177 -7.78 5.99 5.36
N SER A 178 -7.75 5.10 4.37
CA SER A 178 -7.98 3.67 4.59
C SER A 178 -6.95 3.06 5.54
N TYR A 179 -5.67 3.43 5.44
CA TYR A 179 -4.65 2.97 6.40
C TYR A 179 -4.93 3.46 7.82
N ARG A 180 -5.52 4.64 7.98
CA ARG A 180 -5.95 5.13 9.29
C ARG A 180 -7.18 4.36 9.80
N GLU A 181 -8.16 4.11 8.95
CA GLU A 181 -9.37 3.33 9.28
C GLU A 181 -9.05 1.88 9.67
N GLU A 182 -8.05 1.27 9.03
CA GLU A 182 -7.53 -0.07 9.37
C GLU A 182 -6.57 -0.08 10.57
N ASP A 183 -6.38 1.05 11.24
CA ASP A 183 -5.48 1.26 12.40
C ASP A 183 -4.01 0.85 12.14
N LEU A 184 -3.55 1.02 10.90
CA LEU A 184 -2.17 0.75 10.50
C LEU A 184 -1.23 1.94 10.75
N ILE A 185 -1.78 3.16 10.81
CA ILE A 185 -1.03 4.41 11.02
C ILE A 185 -1.72 5.30 12.07
N SER A 186 -0.93 6.11 12.78
CA SER A 186 -1.43 7.11 13.73
C SER A 186 -1.94 8.39 13.06
N ASP A 187 -2.73 9.21 13.77
CA ASP A 187 -3.22 10.51 13.26
C ASP A 187 -2.06 11.43 12.85
N LYS A 188 -0.96 11.42 13.62
CA LYS A 188 0.23 12.21 13.32
C LYS A 188 0.92 11.75 12.04
N GLU A 189 0.96 10.45 11.79
CA GLU A 189 1.56 9.90 10.57
C GLU A 189 0.67 10.17 9.35
N MET A 190 -0.65 10.10 9.52
CA MET A 190 -1.62 10.52 8.50
C MET A 190 -1.37 11.97 8.09
N ASP A 191 -1.28 12.91 9.04
CA ASP A 191 -1.05 14.34 8.76
C ASP A 191 0.26 14.59 7.97
N LEU A 192 1.29 13.76 8.19
CA LEU A 192 2.57 13.87 7.48
C LEU A 192 2.53 13.31 6.05
N LEU A 193 1.67 12.32 5.81
CA LEU A 193 1.57 11.56 4.55
C LEU A 193 0.52 12.12 3.58
N VAL A 194 -0.50 12.81 4.08
CA VAL A 194 -1.52 13.46 3.26
C VAL A 194 -0.89 14.46 2.30
N VAL A 195 -1.32 14.43 1.04
CA VAL A 195 -0.97 15.46 0.06
C VAL A 195 -1.94 16.62 0.30
N PRO A 196 -1.48 17.78 0.80
CA PRO A 196 -2.32 18.96 0.86
C PRO A 196 -2.64 19.36 -0.58
N TYR A 197 -3.89 19.21 -0.98
CA TYR A 197 -4.34 19.71 -2.27
C TYR A 197 -5.23 20.91 -1.99
N SER A 198 -4.69 22.11 -2.16
CA SER A 198 -5.52 23.31 -2.13
C SER A 198 -6.49 23.25 -3.32
N SER A 199 -7.78 23.08 -3.04
CA SER A 199 -8.86 23.34 -4.00
C SER A 199 -8.90 24.81 -4.48
N ASP A 200 -8.06 25.66 -3.90
CA ASP A 200 -7.94 27.08 -4.22
C ASP A 200 -7.23 27.30 -5.57
N PRO A 201 -7.92 27.84 -6.59
CA PRO A 201 -7.34 28.12 -7.91
C PRO A 201 -6.21 29.15 -7.90
N SER A 202 -6.09 29.94 -6.82
CA SER A 202 -5.13 31.05 -6.71
C SER A 202 -3.67 30.59 -6.50
N LEU A 203 -3.46 29.45 -5.84
CA LEU A 203 -2.13 28.85 -5.66
C LEU A 203 -1.80 27.98 -6.88
N LYS A 204 -0.96 28.52 -7.78
CA LYS A 204 -0.46 27.81 -8.98
C LYS A 204 0.63 26.78 -8.68
N LEU A 205 0.79 26.34 -7.43
CA LEU A 205 1.91 25.49 -7.01
C LEU A 205 1.43 24.09 -6.62
N MET A 206 2.24 23.08 -6.97
CA MET A 206 2.05 21.71 -6.53
C MET A 206 2.64 21.55 -5.13
N GLN A 207 1.79 21.26 -4.14
CA GLN A 207 2.21 21.00 -2.77
C GLN A 207 2.48 19.50 -2.60
N TRP A 208 3.58 19.18 -1.92
CA TRP A 208 3.97 17.80 -1.64
C TRP A 208 3.74 17.48 -0.16
N PRO A 209 3.53 16.20 0.21
CA PRO A 209 3.44 15.78 1.59
C PRO A 209 4.65 16.18 2.43
N LEU A 210 4.42 16.52 3.71
CA LEU A 210 5.44 17.00 4.64
C LEU A 210 6.62 16.04 4.78
N PHE A 211 6.42 14.72 4.70
CA PHE A 211 7.52 13.75 4.77
C PHE A 211 8.55 13.90 3.63
N LEU A 212 8.14 14.42 2.46
CA LEU A 212 9.05 14.71 1.33
C LEU A 212 9.75 16.06 1.49
N LEU A 213 9.16 17.01 2.21
CA LEU A 213 9.75 18.32 2.50
C LEU A 213 10.63 18.31 3.75
N ALA A 214 10.54 17.27 4.58
CA ALA A 214 11.28 17.17 5.83
C ALA A 214 12.78 17.49 5.63
N SER A 215 13.27 18.39 6.49
CA SER A 215 14.63 18.95 6.50
C SER A 215 15.06 19.80 5.30
N LYS A 216 14.24 19.97 4.25
CA LYS A 216 14.64 20.74 3.05
C LYS A 216 14.63 22.24 3.27
N ILE A 217 13.68 22.76 4.05
CA ILE A 217 13.58 24.19 4.39
C ILE A 217 14.77 24.66 5.26
N PRO A 218 15.12 24.01 6.39
CA PRO A 218 16.27 24.45 7.18
C PRO A 218 17.60 24.34 6.42
N ILE A 219 17.77 23.32 5.59
CA ILE A 219 18.94 23.19 4.70
C ILE A 219 18.98 24.35 3.69
N ALA A 220 17.84 24.72 3.10
CA ALA A 220 17.77 25.86 2.18
C ALA A 220 18.14 27.17 2.86
N LEU A 221 17.69 27.35 4.11
CA LEU A 221 17.99 28.52 4.91
C LEU A 221 19.48 28.59 5.27
N ASP A 222 20.09 27.46 5.66
CA ASP A 222 21.53 27.37 5.95
C ASP A 222 22.38 27.65 4.69
N MET A 223 21.99 27.09 3.54
CA MET A 223 22.62 27.40 2.25
C MET A 223 22.52 28.90 1.91
N ALA A 224 21.39 29.55 2.20
CA ALA A 224 21.22 30.98 1.99
C ALA A 224 22.07 31.82 2.96
N ALA A 225 22.18 31.40 4.23
CA ALA A 225 22.95 32.10 5.26
C ALA A 225 24.48 32.09 4.99
N GLN A 226 24.98 31.03 4.37
CA GLN A 226 26.41 30.85 4.07
C GLN A 226 26.86 31.46 2.72
N PHE A 227 25.94 31.94 1.88
CA PHE A 227 26.25 32.43 0.53
C PHE A 227 26.62 33.93 0.52
N ARG A 228 27.74 34.30 -0.13
CA ARG A 228 28.30 35.67 -0.07
C ARG A 228 28.49 36.46 -1.38
N PRO A 229 28.46 35.90 -2.63
CA PRO A 229 28.48 36.84 -3.78
C PRO A 229 27.67 36.56 -5.07
N ARG A 230 26.75 35.56 -5.19
CA ARG A 230 25.92 35.45 -6.42
C ARG A 230 24.62 34.63 -6.26
N ASP A 231 23.48 35.32 -6.29
CA ASP A 231 22.14 34.73 -6.12
C ASP A 231 21.79 33.69 -7.19
N SER A 232 22.31 33.84 -8.42
CA SER A 232 22.06 32.90 -9.52
C SER A 232 22.62 31.50 -9.26
N ASP A 233 23.71 31.39 -8.50
CA ASP A 233 24.35 30.12 -8.19
C ASP A 233 23.70 29.43 -7.00
N LEU A 234 23.14 30.21 -6.07
CA LEU A 234 22.29 29.71 -4.99
C LEU A 234 21.00 29.10 -5.54
N TRP A 235 20.31 29.77 -6.47
CA TRP A 235 19.10 29.20 -7.08
C TRP A 235 19.37 27.89 -7.79
N LYS A 236 20.48 27.80 -8.53
CA LYS A 236 20.86 26.58 -9.24
C LYS A 236 21.06 25.42 -8.28
N ARG A 237 21.62 25.67 -7.10
CA ARG A 237 21.78 24.67 -6.03
C ARG A 237 20.45 24.27 -5.42
N ILE A 238 19.56 25.22 -5.15
CA ILE A 238 18.21 24.94 -4.64
C ILE A 238 17.38 24.16 -5.68
N CYS A 239 17.49 24.53 -6.96
CA CYS A 239 16.81 23.88 -8.07
C CYS A 239 17.40 22.52 -8.45
N ALA A 240 18.57 22.15 -7.95
CA ALA A 240 19.11 20.81 -8.13
C ALA A 240 18.25 19.74 -7.45
N ASP A 241 17.50 20.12 -6.40
CA ASP A 241 16.51 19.28 -5.74
C ASP A 241 15.10 19.84 -5.97
N GLU A 242 14.28 19.09 -6.72
CA GLU A 242 12.93 19.49 -7.08
C GLU A 242 12.02 19.65 -5.85
N TYR A 243 12.19 18.83 -4.82
CA TYR A 243 11.42 18.95 -3.57
C TYR A 243 11.85 20.17 -2.77
N MET A 244 13.14 20.48 -2.74
CA MET A 244 13.67 21.67 -2.08
C MET A 244 13.16 22.95 -2.74
N LYS A 245 13.15 22.98 -4.08
CA LYS A 245 12.56 24.08 -4.85
C LYS A 245 11.08 24.25 -4.56
N CYS A 246 10.28 23.17 -4.61
CA CYS A 246 8.85 23.22 -4.29
C CYS A 246 8.61 23.70 -2.85
N ALA A 247 9.37 23.19 -1.87
CA ALA A 247 9.25 23.59 -0.47
C ALA A 247 9.54 25.08 -0.24
N VAL A 248 10.57 25.61 -0.89
CA VAL A 248 10.94 27.03 -0.78
C VAL A 248 9.88 27.91 -1.43
N LEU A 249 9.36 27.52 -2.61
CA LEU A 249 8.29 28.26 -3.30
C LEU A 249 6.98 28.23 -2.51
N GLU A 250 6.64 27.11 -1.92
CA GLU A 250 5.44 26.96 -1.08
C GLU A 250 5.55 27.84 0.17
N CYS A 251 6.66 27.74 0.89
CA CYS A 251 6.92 28.57 2.07
C CYS A 251 6.87 30.07 1.71
N TYR A 252 7.39 30.46 0.55
CA TYR A 252 7.35 31.84 0.06
C TYR A 252 5.91 32.34 -0.17
N GLU A 253 5.09 31.58 -0.91
CA GLU A 253 3.70 31.98 -1.18
C GLU A 253 2.83 31.95 0.09
N SER A 254 3.03 30.95 0.97
CA SER A 254 2.35 30.91 2.27
C SER A 254 2.72 32.13 3.14
N PHE A 255 4.00 32.49 3.21
CA PHE A 255 4.45 33.65 3.97
C PHE A 255 3.92 34.95 3.40
N LYS A 256 3.90 35.09 2.07
CA LYS A 256 3.31 36.23 1.37
C LYS A 256 1.81 36.36 1.67
N LEU A 257 1.07 35.24 1.73
CA LEU A 257 -0.35 35.25 2.08
C LEU A 257 -0.56 35.70 3.53
N VAL A 258 0.22 35.17 4.48
CA VAL A 258 0.19 35.57 5.89
C VAL A 258 0.54 37.06 6.05
N LEU A 259 1.58 37.55 5.39
CA LEU A 259 1.94 38.96 5.39
C LEU A 259 0.84 39.84 4.80
N ASN A 260 0.18 39.40 3.72
CA ASN A 260 -0.92 40.15 3.11
C ASN A 260 -2.15 40.26 4.02
N LEU A 261 -2.37 39.26 4.89
CA LEU A 261 -3.43 39.24 5.90
C LEU A 261 -3.08 40.08 7.13
N LEU A 262 -1.82 40.02 7.60
CA LEU A 262 -1.37 40.70 8.82
C LEU A 262 -1.10 42.19 8.62
N VAL A 263 -0.57 42.58 7.46
CA VAL A 263 -0.21 43.98 7.18
C VAL A 263 -1.42 44.66 6.54
N VAL A 264 -1.89 45.77 7.11
CA VAL A 264 -3.06 46.51 6.59
C VAL A 264 -2.63 47.69 5.71
N GLY A 265 -1.46 48.29 5.94
CA GLY A 265 -0.96 49.44 5.17
C GLY A 265 -0.24 49.06 3.86
N GLU A 266 -0.64 49.65 2.72
CA GLU A 266 0.00 49.39 1.41
C GLU A 266 1.50 49.72 1.37
N ASN A 267 1.92 50.76 2.10
CA ASN A 267 3.32 51.18 2.16
C ASN A 267 4.17 50.17 2.95
N GLU A 268 3.66 49.68 4.09
CA GLU A 268 4.31 48.66 4.91
C GLU A 268 4.38 47.31 4.18
N LYS A 269 3.35 46.96 3.40
CA LYS A 269 3.37 45.81 2.49
C LYS A 269 4.52 45.92 1.50
N ARG A 270 4.70 47.09 0.86
CA ARG A 270 5.81 47.32 -0.09
C ARG A 270 7.17 47.21 0.59
N TYR A 271 7.36 47.85 1.74
CA TYR A 271 8.66 47.80 2.43
C TYR A 271 9.01 46.40 2.93
N LEU A 272 8.08 45.65 3.52
CA LEU A 272 8.33 44.29 4.00
C LEU A 272 8.52 43.28 2.86
N LEU A 273 7.75 43.42 1.78
CA LEU A 273 7.92 42.60 0.58
C LEU A 273 9.28 42.88 -0.09
N ILE A 274 9.74 44.14 -0.10
CA ILE A 274 11.06 44.47 -0.64
C ILE A 274 12.17 44.02 0.33
N PHE A 275 12.09 44.26 1.64
CA PHE A 275 13.18 43.98 2.57
C PHE A 275 13.35 42.50 2.94
N MET A 276 12.25 41.76 3.19
CA MET A 276 12.33 40.34 3.55
C MET A 276 12.42 39.43 2.33
N LEU A 277 11.89 39.86 1.17
CA LEU A 277 11.77 39.00 0.00
C LEU A 277 12.66 39.41 -1.18
N PHE A 278 13.48 40.47 -1.12
CA PHE A 278 14.45 40.78 -2.18
C PHE A 278 15.34 39.59 -2.57
N PRO A 279 15.91 38.82 -1.61
CA PRO A 279 16.74 37.68 -1.94
C PRO A 279 15.96 36.62 -2.74
N PHE A 280 14.66 36.44 -2.44
CA PHE A 280 13.78 35.49 -3.13
C PHE A 280 13.17 36.04 -4.43
N MET A 281 12.92 37.35 -4.52
CA MET A 281 12.47 38.03 -5.74
C MET A 281 13.54 38.08 -6.82
N CYS A 282 14.82 38.30 -6.44
CA CYS A 282 15.94 38.19 -7.36
C CYS A 282 16.11 36.77 -7.93
N LEU A 283 15.69 35.74 -7.20
CA LEU A 283 15.64 34.34 -7.64
C LEU A 283 14.44 34.06 -8.57
N TYR A 284 13.29 34.71 -8.35
CA TYR A 284 12.05 34.49 -9.11
C TYR A 284 12.02 35.20 -10.48
N ASN A 285 12.60 36.41 -10.59
CA ASN A 285 12.48 37.25 -11.80
C ASN A 285 13.54 36.96 -12.88
N ARG A 286 14.58 36.17 -12.59
CA ARG A 286 15.45 35.59 -13.61
C ARG A 286 14.85 34.27 -14.08
N LYS A 287 13.91 34.36 -15.01
CA LYS A 287 13.45 33.23 -15.83
C LYS A 287 14.67 32.39 -16.27
N CYS A 288 14.60 31.08 -16.07
CA CYS A 288 15.25 30.15 -16.98
C CYS A 288 14.67 30.33 -18.39
#